data_AF-A0A2E0M300-F1
#
_entry.id   AF-A0A2E0M300-F1
#
_cell.length_a   1.000
_cell.length_b   1.000
_cell.length_c   1.000
_cell.angle_alpha   90.00
_cell.angle_beta   90.00
_cell.angle_gamma   90.00
#
_symmetry.space_group_name_H-M   'P 1'
#
loop_
_entity.id
_entity.type
_entity.pdbx_description
1 polymer ?
#
loop_
_entity_poly.entity_id
_entity_poly.type
_entity_poly.pdbx_seq_one_letter_code
_entity_poly.pdbx_strand_id
1 'polypeptide(L)'
;MDSHFGSVGDFQGYSAEEMSAMSSQEQVAIMVEWFNQQFEDPQNETPYNKDLGGYVYLWGGPFDASDQIQAEFSDAVDFDTMMLAVDRVQGDGTLEWAPTTGGDFYEHPEDDRVEAGEIVDGDGEWSPIIPDQAPVPPEPEARAEVIRRLDELEAIVQPLLDKFEAEAQAPPMMGHNNPPEELEIVQAVSRDEWR
;
A
#
# COMPACT_ATOMS: atom_id res chain seq x y z
N MET A 1 -25.00 3.58 -6.10
CA MET A 1 -24.69 3.49 -4.67
C MET A 1 -25.00 4.87 -4.14
N ASP A 2 -25.94 4.95 -3.20
CA ASP A 2 -26.23 6.22 -2.55
C ASP A 2 -25.03 6.56 -1.66
N SER A 3 -24.27 7.59 -2.04
CA SER A 3 -23.17 8.08 -1.21
C SER A 3 -23.76 8.65 0.08
N HIS A 4 -23.27 8.15 1.20
CA HIS A 4 -23.58 8.68 2.51
C HIS A 4 -22.36 9.44 3.03
N PHE A 5 -22.63 10.55 3.73
CA PHE A 5 -21.65 11.51 4.18
C PHE A 5 -21.64 11.57 5.70
N GLY A 6 -20.44 11.64 6.28
CA GLY A 6 -20.25 11.74 7.71
C GLY A 6 -20.53 10.43 8.44
N SER A 7 -20.27 9.28 7.81
CA SER A 7 -20.39 7.99 8.49
C SER A 7 -19.34 7.87 9.61
N VAL A 8 -19.73 7.29 10.74
CA VAL A 8 -18.85 7.01 11.87
C VAL A 8 -19.31 5.74 12.57
N GLY A 9 -18.46 4.71 12.61
CA GLY A 9 -18.80 3.43 13.24
C GLY A 9 -20.10 2.83 12.69
N ASP A 10 -21.10 2.62 13.55
CA ASP A 10 -22.40 2.07 13.15
C ASP A 10 -23.34 3.10 12.49
N PHE A 11 -23.00 4.39 12.54
CA PHE A 11 -23.79 5.44 11.92
C PHE A 11 -23.49 5.52 10.43
N GLN A 12 -24.50 5.25 9.59
CA GLN A 12 -24.34 5.19 8.14
C GLN A 12 -24.09 6.56 7.47
N GLY A 13 -24.25 7.68 8.18
CA GLY A 13 -24.16 9.01 7.59
C GLY A 13 -25.48 9.51 7.02
N TYR A 14 -25.41 10.63 6.29
CA TYR A 14 -26.53 11.28 5.62
C TYR A 14 -26.38 11.17 4.11
N SER A 15 -27.47 10.96 3.38
CA SER A 15 -27.43 11.01 1.92
C SER A 15 -27.20 12.44 1.40
N ALA A 16 -26.73 12.58 0.14
CA ALA A 16 -26.60 13.89 -0.51
C ALA A 16 -27.91 14.70 -0.50
N GLU A 17 -29.05 14.04 -0.69
CA GLU A 17 -30.36 14.69 -0.69
C GLU A 17 -30.68 15.26 0.70
N GLU A 18 -30.46 14.47 1.77
CA GLU A 18 -30.66 14.92 3.15
C GLU A 18 -29.75 16.09 3.50
N MET A 19 -28.46 15.99 3.16
CA MET A 19 -27.50 17.08 3.38
C MET A 19 -27.94 18.35 2.66
N SER A 20 -28.37 18.27 1.40
CA SER A 20 -28.81 19.43 0.61
C SER A 20 -30.11 20.06 1.13
N ALA A 21 -30.95 19.29 1.82
CA ALA A 21 -32.20 19.77 2.40
C ALA A 21 -32.01 20.50 3.74
N MET A 22 -30.88 20.28 4.41
CA MET A 22 -30.53 20.93 5.67
C MET A 22 -30.06 22.37 5.46
N SER A 23 -30.16 23.18 6.52
CA SER A 23 -29.56 24.52 6.51
C SER A 23 -28.04 24.45 6.60
N SER A 24 -27.35 25.49 6.11
CA SER A 24 -25.89 25.57 6.23
C SER A 24 -25.38 25.47 7.66
N GLN A 25 -26.16 25.91 8.66
CA GLN A 25 -25.79 25.75 10.07
C GLN A 25 -25.84 24.30 10.54
N GLU A 26 -26.83 23.54 10.08
CA GLU A 26 -26.95 22.10 10.37
C GLU A 26 -25.85 21.31 9.66
N GLN A 27 -25.58 21.62 8.38
CA GLN A 27 -24.46 21.05 7.63
C GLN A 27 -23.13 21.28 8.35
N VAL A 28 -22.86 22.52 8.80
CA VAL A 28 -21.66 22.85 9.59
C VAL A 28 -21.60 22.06 10.88
N ALA A 29 -22.71 21.94 11.61
CA ALA A 29 -22.74 21.18 12.87
C ALA A 29 -22.41 19.70 12.64
N ILE A 30 -22.95 19.08 11.59
CA ILE A 30 -22.68 17.69 11.22
C ILE A 30 -21.21 17.50 10.85
N MET A 31 -20.65 18.37 10.01
CA MET A 31 -19.24 18.28 9.62
C MET A 31 -18.29 18.41 10.82
N VAL A 32 -18.59 19.32 11.75
CA VAL A 32 -17.82 19.51 12.98
C VAL A 32 -17.94 18.29 13.90
N GLU A 33 -19.15 17.74 14.05
CA GLU A 33 -19.38 16.56 14.88
C GLU A 33 -18.70 15.31 14.31
N TRP A 34 -18.77 15.11 12.99
CA TRP A 34 -18.03 14.06 12.31
C TRP A 34 -16.52 14.22 12.51
N PHE A 35 -16.00 15.43 12.28
CA PHE A 35 -14.56 15.68 12.39
C PHE A 35 -14.04 15.39 13.81
N ASN A 36 -14.75 15.85 14.84
CA ASN A 36 -14.36 15.59 16.24
C ASN A 36 -14.51 14.13 16.69
N GLN A 37 -15.25 13.31 15.95
CA GLN A 37 -15.30 11.87 16.19
C GLN A 37 -14.12 11.14 15.55
N GLN A 38 -13.65 11.64 14.40
CA GLN A 38 -12.56 11.04 13.63
C GLN A 38 -11.18 11.54 14.07
N PHE A 39 -11.10 12.78 14.53
CA PHE A 39 -9.85 13.46 14.85
C PHE A 39 -9.91 14.19 16.20
N GLU A 40 -8.75 14.32 16.83
CA GLU A 40 -8.56 15.01 18.09
C GLU A 40 -7.32 15.91 18.08
N ASP A 41 -7.28 16.84 19.03
CA ASP A 41 -6.08 17.65 19.27
C ASP A 41 -4.92 16.74 19.70
N PRO A 42 -3.74 16.84 19.06
CA PRO A 42 -2.60 16.01 19.40
C PRO A 42 -2.13 16.18 20.87
N GLN A 43 -2.52 17.26 21.55
CA GLN A 43 -2.30 17.44 22.99
C GLN A 43 -2.95 16.38 23.87
N ASN A 44 -3.97 15.67 23.37
CA ASN A 44 -4.71 14.68 24.14
C ASN A 44 -3.94 13.35 24.28
N GLU A 45 -3.90 12.55 23.21
CA GLU A 45 -3.27 11.21 23.26
C GLU A 45 -1.96 11.11 22.43
N THR A 46 -1.55 12.15 21.70
CA THR A 46 -0.35 12.07 20.84
C THR A 46 0.95 12.30 21.63
N PRO A 47 1.93 11.38 21.56
CA PRO A 47 3.21 11.54 22.25
C PRO A 47 3.97 12.80 21.80
N TYR A 48 4.46 13.58 22.77
CA TYR A 48 5.30 14.74 22.52
C TYR A 48 6.78 14.42 22.73
N ASN A 49 7.62 14.68 21.73
CA ASN A 49 9.07 14.53 21.83
C ASN A 49 9.76 15.90 21.89
N LYS A 50 10.38 16.21 23.04
CA LYS A 50 11.09 17.47 23.29
C LYS A 50 12.33 17.66 22.43
N ASP A 51 13.02 16.58 22.06
CA ASP A 51 14.24 16.65 21.25
C ASP A 51 13.91 16.94 19.78
N LEU A 52 12.74 16.48 19.31
CA LEU A 52 12.19 16.81 17.99
C LEU A 52 11.41 18.13 17.99
N GLY A 53 10.97 18.58 19.17
CA GLY A 53 10.23 19.83 19.34
C GLY A 53 8.76 19.75 18.91
N GLY A 54 8.16 18.55 18.85
CA GLY A 54 6.82 18.36 18.31
C GLY A 54 6.15 17.05 18.72
N TYR A 55 4.92 16.87 18.24
CA TYR A 55 4.15 15.65 18.36
C TYR A 55 4.68 14.56 17.42
N VAL A 56 4.57 13.31 17.84
CA VAL A 56 4.95 12.13 17.07
C VAL A 56 3.69 11.34 16.75
N TYR A 57 3.26 11.42 15.50
CA TYR A 57 2.05 10.78 14.97
C TYR A 57 2.33 9.32 14.63
N LEU A 58 2.18 8.43 15.61
CA LEU A 58 2.49 7.00 15.46
C LEU A 58 1.37 6.20 14.77
N TRP A 59 0.15 6.75 14.71
CA TRP A 59 -1.06 6.04 14.29
C TRP A 59 -1.79 6.78 13.15
N GLY A 60 -1.03 7.48 12.32
CA GLY A 60 -1.55 8.33 11.26
C GLY A 60 -1.48 9.84 11.59
N GLY A 61 -1.42 10.65 10.53
CA GLY A 61 -1.32 12.11 10.60
C GLY A 61 0.10 12.67 10.37
N PRO A 62 0.30 13.98 10.55
CA PRO A 62 -0.71 14.99 10.89
C PRO A 62 -1.74 15.19 9.78
N PHE A 63 -3.00 15.37 10.14
CA PHE A 63 -4.09 15.65 9.20
C PHE A 63 -4.45 17.14 9.20
N ASP A 64 -4.79 17.65 8.01
CA ASP A 64 -5.34 19.00 7.82
C ASP A 64 -6.87 18.95 7.81
N ALA A 65 -7.51 19.80 8.63
CA ALA A 65 -8.97 19.79 8.76
C ALA A 65 -9.70 20.15 7.46
N SER A 66 -9.10 21.03 6.63
CA SER A 66 -9.66 21.43 5.35
C SER A 66 -9.65 20.27 4.36
N ASP A 67 -8.53 19.54 4.29
CA ASP A 67 -8.39 18.39 3.40
C ASP A 67 -9.38 17.28 3.77
N GLN A 68 -9.50 16.94 5.06
CA GLN A 68 -10.38 15.84 5.50
C GLN A 68 -11.86 16.19 5.33
N ILE A 69 -12.28 17.41 5.70
CA ILE A 69 -13.68 17.84 5.52
C ILE A 69 -14.06 17.90 4.04
N GLN A 70 -13.17 18.39 3.17
CA GLN A 70 -13.44 18.43 1.74
C GLN A 70 -13.49 17.04 1.12
N ALA A 71 -12.57 16.15 1.50
CA ALA A 71 -12.54 14.77 0.98
C ALA A 71 -13.86 14.05 1.28
N GLU A 72 -14.42 14.25 2.48
CA GLU A 72 -15.70 13.65 2.86
C GLU A 72 -16.90 14.37 2.22
N PHE A 73 -17.00 15.71 2.33
CA PHE A 73 -18.27 16.42 2.08
C PHE A 73 -18.37 17.17 0.74
N SER A 74 -17.30 17.24 -0.07
CA SER A 74 -17.28 18.09 -1.28
C SER A 74 -18.32 17.73 -2.34
N ASP A 75 -18.80 16.49 -2.36
CA ASP A 75 -19.86 16.04 -3.28
C ASP A 75 -21.28 16.45 -2.83
N ALA A 76 -21.47 16.84 -1.56
CA ALA A 76 -22.77 17.16 -0.98
C ALA A 76 -22.94 18.60 -0.48
N VAL A 77 -21.84 19.23 -0.05
CA VAL A 77 -21.85 20.55 0.60
C VAL A 77 -20.98 21.53 -0.18
N ASP A 78 -21.41 22.78 -0.26
CA ASP A 78 -20.64 23.82 -0.94
C ASP A 78 -19.37 24.19 -0.17
N PHE A 79 -18.37 24.67 -0.92
CA PHE A 79 -17.05 25.00 -0.36
C PHE A 79 -17.10 26.06 0.74
N ASP A 80 -17.91 27.10 0.61
CA ASP A 80 -17.98 28.18 1.60
C ASP A 80 -18.54 27.65 2.94
N THR A 81 -19.56 26.79 2.88
CA THR A 81 -20.11 26.12 4.06
C THR A 81 -19.10 25.16 4.70
N MET A 82 -18.33 24.39 3.91
CA MET A 82 -17.26 23.55 4.43
C MET A 82 -16.19 24.38 5.15
N MET A 83 -15.79 25.52 4.59
CA MET A 83 -14.80 26.40 5.22
C MET A 83 -15.28 27.00 6.55
N LEU A 84 -16.59 27.19 6.74
CA LEU A 84 -17.16 27.58 8.03
C LEU A 84 -17.01 26.47 9.08
N ALA A 85 -17.11 25.21 8.68
CA ALA A 85 -16.85 24.08 9.59
C ALA A 85 -15.37 23.99 9.94
N VAL A 86 -14.47 24.16 8.95
CA VAL A 86 -13.01 24.20 9.16
C VAL A 86 -12.62 25.31 10.13
N ASP A 87 -13.13 26.53 9.96
CA ASP A 87 -12.88 27.65 10.88
C ASP A 87 -13.37 27.35 12.31
N ARG A 88 -14.50 26.63 12.41
CA ARG A 88 -15.06 26.25 13.72
C ARG A 88 -14.24 25.17 14.42
N VAL A 89 -13.74 24.19 13.68
CA VAL A 89 -12.86 23.13 14.21
C VAL A 89 -11.53 23.72 14.66
N GLN A 90 -10.92 24.58 13.85
CA GLN A 90 -9.60 25.17 14.12
C GLN A 90 -9.66 26.45 14.97
N GLY A 91 -10.82 26.76 15.56
CA GLY A 91 -11.05 28.01 16.29
C GLY A 91 -10.22 28.13 17.58
N ASP A 92 -9.67 27.03 18.08
CA ASP A 92 -8.72 26.96 19.20
C ASP A 92 -7.26 27.19 18.79
N GLY A 93 -6.98 27.23 17.48
CA GLY A 93 -5.64 27.39 16.91
C GLY A 93 -4.95 26.08 16.55
N THR A 94 -5.64 24.93 16.67
CA THR A 94 -5.10 23.62 16.27
C THR A 94 -5.26 23.42 14.76
N LEU A 95 -4.14 23.17 14.09
CA LEU A 95 -4.06 22.99 12.63
C LEU A 95 -3.62 21.60 12.20
N GLU A 96 -2.91 20.89 13.09
CA GLU A 96 -2.35 19.56 12.83
C GLU A 96 -3.05 18.53 13.72
N TRP A 97 -3.93 17.73 13.12
CA TRP A 97 -4.84 16.86 13.85
C TRP A 97 -4.33 15.42 13.91
N ALA A 98 -4.57 14.75 15.04
CA ALA A 98 -4.33 13.34 15.22
C ALA A 98 -5.64 12.55 15.04
N PRO A 99 -5.61 11.30 14.56
CA PRO A 99 -6.80 10.47 14.50
C PRO A 99 -7.20 10.01 15.90
N THR A 100 -8.51 9.86 16.14
CA THR A 100 -9.00 9.23 17.38
C THR A 100 -8.82 7.72 17.32
N THR A 101 -8.59 7.07 18.46
CA THR A 101 -8.42 5.60 18.54
C THR A 101 -9.60 4.79 17.99
N GLY A 102 -10.79 5.37 17.91
CA GLY A 102 -12.00 4.73 17.36
C GLY A 102 -12.41 5.23 15.97
N GLY A 103 -11.63 6.14 15.37
CA GLY A 103 -11.89 6.69 14.05
C GLY A 103 -11.32 5.82 12.94
N ASP A 104 -11.82 6.03 11.72
CA ASP A 104 -11.44 5.27 10.52
C ASP A 104 -10.02 5.60 10.05
N PHE A 105 -9.45 6.70 10.55
CA PHE A 105 -8.11 7.20 10.19
C PHE A 105 -7.01 6.70 11.13
N TYR A 106 -7.34 5.92 12.15
CA TYR A 106 -6.36 5.37 13.08
C TYR A 106 -5.65 4.17 12.47
N GLU A 107 -4.34 4.31 12.25
CA GLU A 107 -3.50 3.20 11.78
C GLU A 107 -3.26 2.22 12.93
N HIS A 108 -4.02 1.12 12.94
CA HIS A 108 -3.80 0.03 13.87
C HIS A 108 -2.57 -0.78 13.42
N PRO A 109 -1.51 -0.91 14.24
CA PRO A 109 -0.37 -1.76 13.90
C PRO A 109 -0.72 -3.25 13.84
N GLU A 110 -1.90 -3.64 14.32
CA GLU A 110 -2.44 -5.01 14.22
C GLU A 110 -3.25 -5.23 12.94
N ASP A 111 -3.62 -4.15 12.22
CA ASP A 111 -4.20 -4.22 10.87
C ASP A 111 -3.08 -4.30 9.82
N ASP A 112 -2.13 -5.20 10.11
CA ASP A 112 -1.02 -5.52 9.24
C ASP A 112 -1.63 -6.12 7.96
N ARG A 113 -1.68 -5.31 6.90
CA ARG A 113 -2.21 -5.66 5.57
C ARG A 113 -1.61 -6.96 5.00
N VAL A 114 -0.44 -7.36 5.52
CA VAL A 114 0.19 -8.66 5.28
C VAL A 114 -0.59 -9.85 5.86
N GLU A 115 -1.19 -9.72 7.06
CA GLU A 115 -2.00 -10.76 7.71
C GLU A 115 -3.40 -10.87 7.10
N ALA A 116 -3.93 -9.74 6.59
CA ALA A 116 -5.15 -9.68 5.78
C ALA A 116 -4.98 -10.22 4.33
N GLY A 117 -3.76 -10.60 3.93
CA GLY A 117 -3.46 -11.15 2.60
C GLY A 117 -3.30 -10.11 1.48
N GLU A 118 -3.17 -8.83 1.81
CA GLU A 118 -3.15 -7.68 0.91
C GLU A 118 -1.71 -7.19 0.66
N ILE A 119 -0.78 -8.09 0.34
CA ILE A 119 0.57 -7.68 -0.09
C ILE A 119 0.47 -7.07 -1.49
N VAL A 120 0.40 -5.75 -1.56
CA VAL A 120 0.61 -5.00 -2.81
C VAL A 120 2.09 -4.65 -2.85
N ASP A 121 2.88 -5.35 -3.66
CA ASP A 121 4.10 -4.71 -4.15
C ASP A 121 3.67 -3.48 -4.96
N GLY A 122 4.30 -2.34 -4.71
CA GLY A 122 3.82 -1.05 -5.19
C GLY A 122 3.77 -0.86 -6.71
N ASP A 123 4.01 -1.89 -7.51
CA ASP A 123 3.88 -1.89 -8.98
C ASP A 123 2.75 -2.81 -9.50
N GLY A 124 2.12 -3.63 -8.65
CA GLY A 124 1.00 -4.50 -9.01
C GLY A 124 1.37 -5.60 -10.01
N GLU A 125 2.66 -5.89 -10.19
CA GLU A 125 3.13 -6.85 -11.20
C GLU A 125 3.19 -8.28 -10.64
N TRP A 126 3.28 -8.45 -9.31
CA TRP A 126 3.26 -9.77 -8.70
C TRP A 126 2.13 -9.88 -7.69
N SER A 127 1.23 -10.83 -7.92
CA SER A 127 0.28 -11.20 -6.87
C SER A 127 1.05 -11.65 -5.62
N PRO A 128 0.60 -11.28 -4.40
CA PRO A 128 1.12 -11.85 -3.18
C PRO A 128 1.24 -13.35 -3.34
N ILE A 129 2.41 -13.92 -3.04
CA ILE A 129 2.46 -15.34 -2.72
C ILE A 129 1.82 -15.45 -1.35
N ILE A 130 0.48 -15.46 -1.31
CA ILE A 130 -0.24 -16.07 -0.21
C ILE A 130 0.20 -17.53 -0.29
N PRO A 131 0.87 -18.10 0.72
CA PRO A 131 1.13 -19.52 0.76
C PRO A 131 -0.23 -20.22 0.85
N ASP A 132 -0.87 -20.41 -0.30
CA ASP A 132 -2.02 -21.27 -0.44
C ASP A 132 -1.59 -22.66 0.02
N GLN A 133 -2.54 -23.30 0.69
CA GLN A 133 -2.48 -24.48 1.55
C GLN A 133 -2.13 -25.76 0.79
N ALA A 134 -1.27 -25.69 -0.23
CA ALA A 134 -0.66 -26.87 -0.80
C ALA A 134 0.20 -27.53 0.29
N PRO A 135 -0.01 -28.81 0.62
CA PRO A 135 0.87 -29.50 1.54
C PRO A 135 2.28 -29.42 0.97
N VAL A 136 3.18 -28.73 1.69
CA VAL A 136 4.59 -28.69 1.33
C VAL A 136 5.07 -30.14 1.36
N PRO A 137 5.47 -30.73 0.22
CA PRO A 137 5.97 -32.09 0.22
C PRO A 137 7.21 -32.14 1.11
N PRO A 138 7.47 -33.26 1.80
CA PRO A 138 8.66 -33.37 2.64
C PRO A 138 9.91 -33.03 1.83
N GLU A 139 10.90 -32.41 2.48
CA GLU A 139 12.14 -31.91 1.88
C GLU A 139 12.76 -32.82 0.79
N PRO A 140 12.89 -34.15 0.98
CA PRO A 140 13.43 -35.02 -0.06
C PRO A 140 12.59 -35.09 -1.34
N GLU A 141 11.25 -35.05 -1.22
CA GLU A 141 10.34 -35.07 -2.36
C GLU A 141 10.34 -33.73 -3.10
N ALA A 142 10.35 -32.63 -2.34
CA ALA A 142 10.48 -31.28 -2.90
C ALA A 142 11.78 -31.13 -3.70
N ARG A 143 12.91 -31.60 -3.13
CA ARG A 143 14.23 -31.58 -3.78
C ARG A 143 14.23 -32.41 -5.07
N ALA A 144 13.65 -33.61 -5.04
CA ALA A 144 13.57 -34.48 -6.22
C ALA A 144 12.77 -33.82 -7.35
N GLU A 145 11.65 -33.16 -7.03
CA GLU A 145 10.84 -32.45 -8.02
C GLU A 145 11.58 -31.24 -8.61
N VAL A 146 12.30 -30.47 -7.79
CA VAL A 146 13.12 -29.34 -8.27
C VAL A 146 14.20 -29.84 -9.23
N ILE A 147 14.92 -30.91 -8.88
CA ILE A 147 15.94 -31.50 -9.75
C ILE A 147 15.33 -31.94 -11.09
N ARG A 148 14.18 -32.62 -11.04
CA ARG A 148 13.46 -33.06 -12.25
C ARG A 148 13.10 -31.88 -13.16
N ARG A 149 12.62 -30.77 -12.59
CA ARG A 149 12.28 -29.55 -13.35
C ARG A 149 13.50 -28.88 -13.96
N LEU A 150 14.62 -28.87 -13.25
CA LEU A 150 15.89 -28.34 -13.74
C LEU A 150 16.41 -29.19 -14.91
N ASP A 151 16.34 -30.51 -14.82
CA ASP A 151 16.71 -31.43 -15.91
C ASP A 151 15.84 -31.21 -17.16
N GLU A 152 14.53 -31.00 -16.98
CA GLU A 152 13.61 -30.68 -18.08
C GLU A 152 13.95 -29.33 -18.73
N LEU A 153 14.23 -28.30 -17.93
CA LEU A 153 14.62 -26.99 -18.43
C LEU A 153 15.93 -27.04 -19.19
N GLU A 154 16.94 -27.74 -18.66
CA GLU A 154 18.23 -27.94 -19.33
C GLU A 154 18.03 -28.62 -20.68
N ALA A 155 17.21 -29.68 -20.75
CA ALA A 155 16.91 -30.37 -22.02
C ALA A 155 16.22 -29.47 -23.06
N ILE A 156 15.37 -28.53 -22.63
CA ILE A 156 14.71 -27.56 -23.51
C ILE A 156 15.68 -26.49 -23.99
N VAL A 157 16.58 -26.04 -23.11
CA VAL A 157 17.50 -24.92 -23.38
C VAL A 157 18.75 -25.37 -24.14
N GLN A 158 19.22 -26.62 -23.97
CA GLN A 158 20.45 -27.12 -24.57
C GLN A 158 20.51 -26.95 -26.11
N PRO A 159 19.45 -27.26 -26.88
CA PRO A 159 19.47 -27.05 -28.34
C PRO A 159 19.59 -25.57 -28.75
N LEU A 160 19.13 -24.64 -27.91
CA LEU A 160 19.29 -23.20 -28.16
C LEU A 160 20.73 -22.77 -27.90
N LEU A 161 21.35 -23.25 -26.81
CA LEU A 161 22.75 -23.01 -26.50
C LEU A 161 23.66 -23.55 -27.61
N ASP A 162 23.45 -24.81 -28.03
CA ASP A 162 24.22 -25.44 -29.11
C ASP A 162 24.11 -24.66 -30.43
N LYS A 163 22.93 -24.08 -30.70
CA LYS A 163 22.70 -23.22 -31.88
C LYS A 163 23.46 -21.90 -31.78
N PHE A 164 23.45 -21.24 -30.62
CA PHE A 164 24.21 -20.00 -30.41
C PHE A 164 25.71 -20.23 -30.52
N GLU A 165 26.22 -21.34 -29.98
CA GLU A 165 27.64 -21.71 -30.11
C GLU A 165 28.02 -21.99 -31.56
N ALA A 166 27.16 -22.68 -32.33
CA ALA A 166 27.37 -22.92 -33.74
C ALA A 166 27.32 -21.63 -34.58
N GLU A 167 26.44 -20.68 -34.24
CA GLU A 167 26.36 -19.35 -34.87
C GLU A 167 27.58 -18.48 -34.53
N ALA A 168 28.11 -18.57 -33.30
CA ALA A 168 29.35 -17.89 -32.91
C ALA A 168 30.60 -18.43 -33.65
N GLN A 169 30.57 -19.70 -34.09
CA GLN A 169 31.65 -20.33 -34.86
C GLN A 169 31.55 -20.12 -36.39
N ALA A 170 30.49 -19.48 -36.90
CA ALA A 170 30.38 -19.17 -38.31
C ALA A 170 31.47 -18.16 -38.75
N PRO A 171 32.10 -18.32 -39.93
CA PRO A 171 33.18 -17.43 -40.36
C PRO A 171 32.69 -15.98 -40.50
N PRO A 172 33.49 -14.98 -40.06
CA PRO A 172 33.02 -13.62 -39.87
C PRO A 172 32.76 -12.94 -41.21
N MET A 173 31.48 -12.72 -41.55
CA MET A 173 31.11 -11.85 -42.66
C MET A 173 30.64 -10.50 -42.12
N MET A 174 31.57 -9.53 -42.16
CA MET A 174 31.37 -8.08 -42.07
C MET A 174 30.50 -7.56 -40.91
N GLY A 175 31.11 -7.39 -39.74
CA GLY A 175 30.60 -6.53 -38.67
C GLY A 175 31.63 -6.38 -37.56
N HIS A 176 32.12 -5.15 -37.30
CA HIS A 176 33.05 -4.85 -36.20
C HIS A 176 32.31 -4.79 -34.86
N ASN A 177 31.62 -5.87 -34.49
CA ASN A 177 31.16 -6.03 -33.12
C ASN A 177 32.28 -6.77 -32.38
N ASN A 178 33.04 -6.03 -31.57
CA ASN A 178 34.05 -6.57 -30.67
C ASN A 178 33.37 -6.70 -29.30
N PRO A 179 32.66 -7.82 -29.01
CA PRO A 179 31.98 -7.96 -27.73
C PRO A 179 33.00 -7.87 -26.59
N PRO A 180 32.59 -7.38 -25.41
CA PRO A 180 33.41 -7.40 -24.21
C PRO A 180 33.89 -8.81 -23.89
N GLU A 181 34.97 -8.92 -23.12
CA GLU A 181 35.47 -10.20 -22.60
C GLU A 181 34.34 -10.95 -21.87
N GLU A 182 34.26 -12.27 -22.09
CA GLU A 182 33.36 -13.15 -21.33
C GLU A 182 33.62 -12.94 -19.83
N LEU A 183 32.57 -12.58 -19.09
CA LEU A 183 32.64 -12.54 -17.64
C LEU A 183 32.90 -13.96 -17.15
N GLU A 184 33.86 -14.13 -16.21
CA GLU A 184 34.09 -15.40 -15.55
C GLU A 184 32.78 -15.89 -14.92
N ILE A 185 32.13 -16.87 -15.56
CA ILE A 185 31.02 -17.58 -14.95
C ILE A 185 31.64 -18.36 -13.80
N VAL A 186 31.36 -17.92 -12.57
CA VAL A 186 31.73 -18.66 -11.35
C VAL A 186 31.24 -20.09 -11.53
N GLN A 187 32.17 -21.05 -11.48
CA GLN A 187 31.91 -22.46 -11.75
C GLN A 187 30.58 -22.90 -11.15
N ALA A 188 29.71 -23.44 -12.01
CA ALA A 188 28.50 -24.11 -11.54
C ALA A 188 28.91 -25.17 -10.51
N VAL A 189 28.28 -25.09 -9.33
CA VAL A 189 28.40 -26.07 -8.25
C VAL A 189 28.12 -27.46 -8.86
N SER A 190 28.96 -28.45 -8.57
CA SER A 190 28.88 -29.75 -9.23
C SER A 190 27.56 -30.44 -8.88
N ARG A 191 26.92 -31.10 -9.85
CA ARG A 191 25.71 -31.94 -9.63
C ARG A 191 25.89 -32.96 -8.50
N ASP A 192 27.11 -33.42 -8.26
CA ASP A 192 27.43 -34.37 -7.20
C ASP A 192 27.31 -33.78 -5.79
N GLU A 193 27.36 -32.46 -5.64
CA GLU A 193 27.22 -31.78 -4.35
C GLU A 193 25.76 -31.65 -3.90
N TRP A 194 24.80 -31.90 -4.80
CA TRP A 194 23.36 -31.77 -4.56
C TRP A 194 22.60 -33.10 -4.48
N ARG A 195 23.28 -34.23 -4.67
CA ARG A 195 22.70 -35.58 -4.62
C ARG A 195 22.46 -36.11 -3.22
#